data_AF-A0A947FTK6-F1
#
_entry.id   AF-A0A947FTK6-F1
#
_cell.length_a   1.000
_cell.length_b   1.000
_cell.length_c   1.000
_cell.angle_alpha   90.00
_cell.angle_beta   90.00
_cell.angle_gamma   90.00
#
_symmetry.space_group_name_H-M   'P 1'
#
loop_
_entity.id
_entity.type
_entity.pdbx_description
1 polymer ?
#
loop_
_entity_poly.entity_id
_entity_poly.type
_entity_poly.pdbx_seq_one_letter_code
_entity_poly.pdbx_strand_id
1 'polypeptide(L)'
;DCTITINDGEEDCLDQSSDLTEILEAMSSTGEDVVIPFDKDGNDLGWFYLIYANGSEGNPMILISDLVANSFCEGIYNKVNAQLEVA
;
A
#
# COMPACT_ATOMS: atom_id res chain seq x y z
N ASP A 1 -12.14 -7.85 -10.37
CA ASP A 1 -11.89 -8.20 -8.97
C ASP A 1 -10.41 -8.15 -8.72
N CYS A 2 -10.02 -7.49 -7.63
CA CYS A 2 -8.65 -7.32 -7.18
C CYS A 2 -8.67 -7.52 -5.68
N THR A 3 -7.72 -8.30 -5.18
CA THR A 3 -7.52 -8.57 -3.76
C THR A 3 -6.16 -8.02 -3.34
N ILE A 4 -5.99 -7.77 -2.05
CA ILE A 4 -4.81 -7.14 -1.48
C ILE A 4 -4.26 -8.02 -0.35
N THR A 5 -2.96 -8.29 -0.41
CA THR A 5 -2.18 -8.76 0.75
C THR A 5 -1.47 -7.57 1.37
N ILE A 6 -1.46 -7.52 2.70
CA ILE A 6 -0.66 -6.57 3.49
C ILE A 6 0.43 -7.36 4.20
N ASN A 7 1.67 -6.94 3.98
CA ASN A 7 2.82 -7.37 4.75
C ASN A 7 3.29 -6.20 5.61
N ASP A 8 3.48 -6.41 6.90
CA ASP A 8 3.80 -5.33 7.85
C ASP A 8 5.31 -5.10 8.07
N GLY A 9 6.14 -5.60 7.13
CA GLY A 9 7.59 -5.60 7.24
C GLY A 9 8.16 -6.85 7.92
N GLU A 10 7.34 -7.63 8.62
CA GLU A 10 7.74 -8.89 9.25
C GLU A 10 7.05 -10.09 8.61
N GLU A 11 5.73 -10.03 8.43
CA GLU A 11 4.92 -11.11 7.87
C GLU A 11 3.73 -10.61 7.06
N ASP A 12 3.15 -11.50 6.24
CA ASP A 12 1.88 -11.25 5.57
C ASP A 12 0.75 -11.33 6.62
N CYS A 13 0.36 -10.18 7.18
CA CYS A 13 -0.62 -10.07 8.25
C CYS A 13 -2.08 -10.12 7.75
N LEU A 14 -2.29 -9.89 6.45
CA LEU A 14 -3.57 -10.07 5.75
C LEU A 14 -3.32 -10.65 4.35
N ASP A 15 -4.00 -11.75 3.99
CA ASP A 15 -3.81 -12.43 2.71
C ASP A 15 -5.02 -12.26 1.78
N GLN A 16 -4.78 -11.69 0.59
CA GLN A 16 -5.73 -11.54 -0.52
C GLN A 16 -7.17 -11.13 -0.11
N SER A 17 -7.32 -10.13 0.76
CA SER A 17 -8.65 -9.60 1.11
C SER A 17 -9.18 -8.66 0.03
N SER A 18 -10.50 -8.64 -0.15
CA SER A 18 -11.22 -7.64 -0.94
C SER A 18 -12.04 -6.67 -0.07
N ASP A 19 -12.03 -6.84 1.26
CA ASP A 19 -12.71 -5.94 2.19
C ASP A 19 -11.79 -4.76 2.54
N LEU A 20 -12.20 -3.56 2.12
CA LEU A 20 -11.44 -2.34 2.37
C LEU A 20 -11.26 -2.04 3.86
N THR A 21 -12.20 -2.47 4.71
CA THR A 21 -12.11 -2.29 6.16
C THR A 21 -10.99 -3.14 6.73
N GLU A 22 -10.96 -4.43 6.38
CA GLU A 22 -9.91 -5.36 6.82
C GLU A 22 -8.53 -4.90 6.33
N ILE A 23 -8.45 -4.45 5.07
CA ILE A 23 -7.20 -3.92 4.50
C ILE A 23 -6.69 -2.72 5.32
N LEU A 24 -7.54 -1.74 5.60
CA LEU A 24 -7.14 -0.55 6.37
C LEU A 24 -6.81 -0.87 7.83
N GLU A 25 -7.50 -1.84 8.44
CA GLU A 25 -7.23 -2.28 9.81
C GLU A 25 -5.92 -3.06 9.95
N ALA A 26 -5.48 -3.76 8.88
CA ALA A 26 -4.23 -4.49 8.85
C ALA A 26 -2.99 -3.60 8.62
N MET A 27 -3.18 -2.43 8.01
CA MET A 27 -2.09 -1.48 7.72
C MET A 27 -1.64 -0.70 8.96
N SER A 28 -0.40 -0.20 8.93
CA SER A 28 0.19 0.63 9.99
C SER A 28 0.20 -0.08 11.36
N SER A 29 0.19 -1.41 11.37
CA SER A 29 0.40 -2.21 12.57
C SER A 29 1.84 -2.04 13.09
N THR A 30 2.79 -1.83 12.18
CA THR A 30 4.19 -1.52 12.44
C THR A 30 4.56 -0.13 11.88
N GLY A 31 5.86 0.15 11.72
CA GLY A 31 6.37 1.38 11.10
C GLY A 31 6.38 1.37 9.57
N GLU A 32 6.00 0.26 8.93
CA GLU A 32 6.01 0.11 7.47
C GLU A 32 4.97 -0.89 6.98
N ASP A 33 4.59 -0.81 5.70
CA ASP A 33 3.76 -1.82 5.03
C ASP A 33 4.28 -2.08 3.61
N VAL A 34 4.13 -3.31 3.13
CA VAL A 34 4.13 -3.65 1.71
C VAL A 34 2.70 -4.03 1.29
N VAL A 35 2.13 -3.25 0.37
CA VAL A 35 0.79 -3.48 -0.19
C VAL A 35 0.93 -4.22 -1.52
N ILE A 36 0.39 -5.45 -1.58
CA ILE A 36 0.56 -6.35 -2.74
C ILE A 36 -0.81 -6.64 -3.37
N PRO A 37 -1.14 -6.00 -4.51
CA PRO A 37 -2.35 -6.30 -5.26
C PRO A 37 -2.24 -7.59 -6.09
N PHE A 38 -3.33 -8.34 -6.13
CA PHE A 38 -3.49 -9.55 -6.95
C PHE A 38 -4.66 -9.41 -7.93
N ASP A 39 -4.53 -10.02 -9.10
CA ASP A 39 -5.64 -10.19 -10.03
C ASP A 39 -6.59 -11.33 -9.61
N LYS A 40 -7.71 -11.46 -10.33
CA LYS A 40 -8.72 -12.50 -10.10
C LYS A 40 -8.19 -13.94 -10.21
N ASP A 41 -7.04 -14.14 -10.86
CA ASP A 41 -6.43 -15.45 -11.08
C ASP A 41 -5.32 -15.71 -10.04
N GLY A 42 -5.11 -14.78 -9.09
CA GLY A 42 -4.13 -14.87 -8.01
C GLY A 42 -2.72 -14.48 -8.43
N ASN A 43 -2.54 -13.77 -9.55
CA ASN A 43 -1.23 -13.26 -9.95
C ASN A 43 -0.94 -11.91 -9.28
N ASP A 44 0.25 -11.79 -8.72
CA ASP A 44 0.82 -10.53 -8.20
C ASP A 44 0.91 -9.48 -9.34
N LEU A 45 0.41 -8.27 -9.06
CA LEU A 45 0.37 -7.14 -10.00
C LEU A 45 1.45 -6.07 -9.73
N GLY A 46 2.29 -6.27 -8.72
CA GLY A 46 3.33 -5.39 -8.21
C GLY A 46 3.20 -5.16 -6.71
N TRP A 47 3.91 -4.18 -6.19
CA TRP A 47 3.81 -3.79 -4.78
C TRP A 47 4.00 -2.28 -4.59
N PHE A 48 3.54 -1.80 -3.45
CA PHE A 48 3.86 -0.49 -2.88
C PHE A 48 4.51 -0.69 -1.52
N TYR A 49 5.61 0.01 -1.27
CA TYR A 49 6.28 -0.02 0.03
C TYR A 49 6.08 1.33 0.71
N LEU A 50 5.58 1.30 1.93
CA LEU A 50 5.15 2.45 2.70
C LEU A 50 5.96 2.48 4.00
N ILE A 51 6.61 3.59 4.31
CA ILE A 51 7.29 3.78 5.58
C ILE A 51 6.67 4.98 6.30
N TYR A 52 6.11 4.72 7.47
CA TYR A 52 5.44 5.72 8.30
C TYR A 52 6.44 6.39 9.25
N ALA A 53 6.35 7.72 9.33
CA ALA A 53 7.08 8.52 10.31
C ALA A 53 8.60 8.33 10.32
N ASN A 54 9.23 8.00 9.17
CA ASN A 54 10.66 7.70 9.02
C ASN A 54 11.58 8.85 9.50
N GLY A 55 11.85 8.92 10.81
CA GLY A 55 12.55 10.04 11.44
C GLY A 55 11.72 11.33 11.56
N SER A 56 10.40 11.27 11.32
CA SER A 56 9.47 12.39 11.47
C SER A 56 8.43 12.09 12.55
N GLU A 57 8.89 11.85 13.78
CA GLU A 57 8.03 11.57 14.94
C GLU A 57 7.16 12.79 15.35
N GLY A 58 7.34 13.94 14.68
CA GLY A 58 6.55 15.15 14.84
C GLY A 58 5.39 15.27 13.83
N ASN A 59 4.66 16.38 13.91
CA ASN A 59 3.60 16.70 12.95
C ASN A 59 4.10 17.68 11.88
N PRO A 60 3.81 17.44 10.59
CA PRO A 60 3.05 16.32 10.06
C PRO A 60 3.86 15.00 10.03
N MET A 61 3.17 13.88 10.22
CA MET A 61 3.72 12.56 9.91
C MET A 61 4.06 12.50 8.41
N ILE A 62 5.28 12.13 8.08
CA ILE A 62 5.72 11.94 6.70
C ILE A 62 5.57 10.47 6.35
N LEU A 63 4.81 10.21 5.29
CA LEU A 63 4.80 8.92 4.59
C LEU A 63 5.85 8.98 3.48
N ILE A 64 6.77 8.02 3.47
CA ILE A 64 7.60 7.74 2.31
C ILE A 64 6.98 6.54 1.59
N SER A 65 6.83 6.63 0.28
CA SER A 65 6.31 5.53 -0.53
C SER A 65 7.21 5.26 -1.74
N ASP A 66 7.33 3.99 -2.08
CA ASP A 66 7.96 3.50 -3.32
C ASP A 66 7.06 2.42 -3.96
N LEU A 67 7.30 2.09 -5.22
CA LEU A 67 6.50 1.11 -5.96
C LEU A 67 7.32 0.32 -6.99
N VAL A 68 6.81 -0.84 -7.40
CA VAL A 68 7.31 -1.52 -8.61
C VAL A 68 6.99 -0.70 -9.84
N ALA A 69 8.01 -0.25 -10.58
CA ALA A 69 7.84 0.47 -11.84
C ALA A 69 7.21 -0.43 -12.92
N ASN A 70 5.89 -0.44 -12.97
CA ASN A 70 5.08 -1.11 -13.97
C ASN A 70 3.80 -0.30 -14.24
N SER A 71 3.13 -0.60 -15.35
CA SER A 71 1.96 0.17 -15.79
C SER A 71 0.76 0.11 -14.83
N PHE A 72 0.64 -0.96 -14.04
CA PHE A 72 -0.42 -1.12 -13.06
C PHE A 72 -0.19 -0.20 -11.86
N CYS A 73 0.97 -0.31 -11.22
CA CYS A 73 1.35 0.48 -10.05
C CYS A 73 1.50 1.97 -10.40
N GLU A 74 2.12 2.32 -11.52
CA GLU A 74 2.20 3.70 -12.02
C GLU A 74 0.81 4.28 -12.30
N GLY A 75 -0.11 3.46 -12.82
CA GLY A 75 -1.50 3.86 -13.05
C GLY A 75 -2.24 4.22 -11.76
N ILE A 76 -1.98 3.50 -10.66
CA ILE A 76 -2.53 3.82 -9.33
C ILE A 76 -1.86 5.07 -8.77
N TYR A 77 -0.53 5.14 -8.79
CA TYR A 77 0.24 6.30 -8.30
C TYR A 77 -0.24 7.60 -8.95
N ASN A 78 -0.37 7.62 -10.28
CA ASN A 78 -0.81 8.79 -11.03
C ASN A 78 -2.23 9.22 -10.65
N LYS A 79 -3.14 8.27 -10.37
CA LYS A 79 -4.51 8.58 -9.92
C LYS A 79 -4.52 9.17 -8.51
N VAL A 80 -3.74 8.59 -7.59
CA VAL A 80 -3.62 9.09 -6.20
C VAL A 80 -3.01 10.50 -6.22
N ASN A 81 -1.92 10.71 -6.95
CA ASN A 81 -1.27 12.01 -7.06
C ASN A 81 -2.23 13.07 -7.63
N ALA A 82 -2.99 12.75 -8.69
CA ALA A 82 -3.99 13.65 -9.24
C ALA A 82 -5.12 14.00 -8.24
N GLN A 83 -5.46 13.11 -7.31
CA GLN A 83 -6.44 13.40 -6.26
C GLN A 83 -5.87 14.30 -5.16
N LEU A 84 -4.60 14.09 -4.80
CA LEU A 84 -3.90 14.89 -3.79
C LEU A 84 -3.57 16.32 -4.27
N GLU A 85 -3.28 16.51 -5.57
CA GLU A 85 -3.06 17.84 -6.15
C GLU A 85 -4.32 18.73 -6.19
N VAL A 86 -5.50 18.13 -6.04
CA VAL A 86 -6.79 18.83 -6.02
C VAL A 86 -7.26 19.15 -4.59
N ALA A 87 -6.57 18.64 -3.57
CA ALA A 87 -6.92 18.76 -2.15
C ALA A 87 -6.28 19.99 -1.45
#